data_AF-A0A960Y472-F1
#
_entry.id   AF-A0A960Y472-F1
#
_cell.length_a   1.000
_cell.length_b   1.000
_cell.length_c   1.000
_cell.angle_alpha   90.00
_cell.angle_beta   90.00
_cell.angle_gamma   90.00
#
_symmetry.space_group_name_H-M   'P 1'
#
loop_
_entity.id
_entity.type
_entity.pdbx_description
1 polymer ?
#
loop_
_entity_poly.entity_id
_entity_poly.type
_entity_poly.pdbx_seq_one_letter_code
_entity_poly.pdbx_strand_id
1 'polypeptide(L)' 'MKKGDRAKIKKNTFLFQGFFVHTNSIVEIAEITEEGIHVVYNDKEGFPHVIPNLKESELELV' A
#
# COMPACT_ATOMS: atom_id res chain seq x y z
N MET A 1 4.19 -8.48 9.53
CA MET A 1 3.83 -8.43 8.10
C MET A 1 4.91 -9.17 7.32
N LYS A 2 4.56 -9.86 6.24
CA LYS A 2 5.51 -10.49 5.29
C LYS A 2 5.05 -10.25 3.86
N LYS A 3 5.95 -10.45 2.89
CA LYS A 3 5.62 -10.44 1.47
C LYS A 3 4.45 -11.38 1.15
N GLY A 4 3.49 -10.89 0.39
CA GLY A 4 2.25 -11.58 0.03
C GLY A 4 1.11 -11.44 1.04
N ASP A 5 1.34 -10.87 2.22
CA ASP A 5 0.24 -10.52 3.13
C ASP A 5 -0.63 -9.41 2.53
N ARG A 6 -1.89 -9.37 2.93
CA ARG A 6 -2.78 -8.24 2.61
C ARG A 6 -2.87 -7.29 3.80
N ALA A 7 -2.91 -6.00 3.51
CA ALA A 7 -3.03 -4.95 4.51
C ALA A 7 -3.99 -3.86 4.04
N LYS A 8 -4.58 -3.14 5.00
CA LYS A 8 -5.31 -1.89 4.77
C LYS A 8 -4.37 -0.71 4.96
N ILE A 9 -4.49 0.29 4.09
CA ILE A 9 -3.82 1.58 4.25
C ILE A 9 -4.51 2.41 5.33
N LYS A 10 -3.85 2.69 6.45
CA LYS A 10 -4.33 3.63 7.48
C LYS A 10 -3.98 5.09 7.19
N LYS A 11 -3.01 5.32 6.29
CA LYS A 11 -2.62 6.67 5.86
C LYS A 11 -3.82 7.45 5.29
N ASN A 12 -3.89 8.74 5.58
CA ASN A 12 -4.86 9.64 4.95
C ASN A 12 -4.72 9.58 3.42
N THR A 13 -5.85 9.70 2.72
CA THR A 13 -5.90 9.67 1.25
C THR A 13 -4.85 10.61 0.66
N PHE A 14 -4.05 10.11 -0.27
CA PHE A 14 -2.93 10.84 -0.84
C PHE A 14 -2.86 10.67 -2.37
N LEU A 15 -2.23 11.65 -3.02
CA LEU A 15 -1.96 11.60 -4.45
C LEU A 15 -0.65 10.86 -4.68
N PHE A 16 -0.67 9.83 -5.52
CA PHE A 16 0.51 9.11 -5.96
C PHE A 16 0.46 8.97 -7.48
N GLN A 17 1.49 9.46 -8.17
CA GLN A 17 1.62 9.37 -9.64
C GLN A 17 0.35 9.74 -10.44
N GLY A 18 -0.43 10.72 -9.97
CA GLY A 18 -1.63 11.20 -10.67
C GLY A 18 -2.93 10.50 -10.29
N PHE A 19 -2.92 9.51 -9.40
CA PHE A 19 -4.14 8.90 -8.86
C PHE A 19 -4.23 9.00 -7.34
N PHE A 20 -5.45 8.96 -6.82
CA PHE A 20 -5.70 9.00 -5.39
C PHE A 20 -5.68 7.58 -4.81
N VAL A 21 -4.83 7.40 -3.80
CA VAL A 21 -4.80 6.22 -2.96
C VAL A 21 -5.66 6.49 -1.75
N HIS A 22 -6.78 5.79 -1.63
CA HIS A 22 -7.74 6.03 -0.56
C HIS A 22 -7.34 5.33 0.74
N THR A 23 -7.60 5.99 1.86
CA THR A 23 -7.55 5.34 3.19
C THR A 23 -8.47 4.12 3.21
N ASN A 24 -8.07 3.08 3.93
CA ASN A 24 -8.68 1.74 4.02
C ASN A 24 -8.65 0.91 2.73
N SER A 25 -7.94 1.35 1.68
CA SER A 25 -7.69 0.51 0.51
C SER A 25 -6.92 -0.74 0.89
N ILE A 26 -7.30 -1.87 0.29
CA ILE A 26 -6.60 -3.15 0.47
C ILE A 26 -5.42 -3.19 -0.49
N VAL A 27 -4.25 -3.51 0.03
CA VAL A 27 -3.00 -3.66 -0.70
C VAL A 27 -2.32 -4.97 -0.35
N GLU A 28 -1.44 -5.43 -1.23
CA GLU A 28 -0.58 -6.59 -0.98
C GLU A 28 0.84 -6.14 -0.67
N ILE A 29 1.49 -6.75 0.34
CA ILE A 29 2.88 -6.45 0.66
C ILE A 29 3.80 -7.01 -0.44
N ALA A 30 4.43 -6.14 -1.21
CA ALA A 30 5.34 -6.51 -2.29
C ALA A 30 6.75 -6.84 -1.76
N GLU A 31 7.26 -5.97 -0.88
CA GLU A 31 8.60 -6.05 -0.32
C GLU A 31 8.67 -5.29 1.00
N ILE A 32 9.56 -5.72 1.89
CA ILE A 32 9.89 -5.02 3.13
C ILE A 32 11.38 -4.70 3.06
N THR A 33 11.71 -3.40 3.06
CA THR A 33 13.08 -2.90 3.02
C THR A 33 13.42 -2.16 4.32
N GLU A 34 14.67 -1.74 4.49
CA GLU A 34 15.07 -0.92 5.63
C GLU A 34 14.42 0.48 5.60
N GLU A 35 14.03 0.98 4.42
CA GLU A 35 13.39 2.29 4.25
C GLU A 35 11.87 2.26 4.52
N GLY A 36 11.25 1.09 4.38
CA GLY A 36 9.83 0.90 4.62
C GLY A 36 9.23 -0.29 3.87
N ILE A 37 7.92 -0.28 3.76
CA ILE A 37 7.13 -1.36 3.19
C ILE A 37 6.60 -0.92 1.83
N HIS A 38 6.90 -1.71 0.80
CA HIS A 38 6.41 -1.49 -0.56
C HIS A 38 5.18 -2.35 -0.76
N VAL A 39 4.12 -1.76 -1.32
CA VAL A 39 2.83 -2.45 -1.47
C VAL A 39 2.31 -2.35 -2.89
N VAL A 40 1.60 -3.39 -3.35
CA VAL A 40 0.84 -3.37 -4.59
C VAL A 40 -0.57 -2.88 -4.29
N TYR A 41 -0.92 -1.75 -4.88
CA TYR A 41 -2.26 -1.18 -4.89
C TYR A 41 -2.87 -1.39 -6.26
N ASN A 42 -4.05 -2.00 -6.32
CA ASN A 42 -4.82 -2.06 -7.56
C ASN A 42 -5.79 -0.89 -7.59
N ASP A 43 -5.76 -0.09 -8.65
CA ASP A 43 -6.73 0.99 -8.83
C ASP A 43 -8.14 0.44 -9.14
N LYS A 44 -9.10 1.36 -9.38
CA LYS A 44 -10.49 0.99 -9.67
C LYS A 44 -10.66 0.20 -10.97
N GLU A 45 -9.72 0.32 -11.91
CA GLU A 45 -9.72 -0.40 -13.18
C GLU A 45 -8.96 -1.73 -13.07
N GLY A 46 -8.34 -1.99 -11.91
CA GLY A 46 -7.59 -3.22 -11.62
C GLY A 46 -6.13 -3.16 -12.05
N PHE A 47 -5.61 -1.97 -12.41
CA PHE A 47 -4.20 -1.86 -12.76
C PHE A 47 -3.33 -1.81 -11.49
N PRO A 48 -2.26 -2.62 -11.42
CA PRO A 48 -1.39 -2.67 -10.27
C PRO A 48 -0.38 -1.52 -10.26
N HIS A 49 -0.23 -0.88 -9.10
CA HIS A 49 0.73 0.18 -8.84
C HIS A 49 1.55 -0.14 -7.59
N VAL A 50 2.86 0.03 -7.67
CA VAL A 50 3.74 -0.17 -6.51
C VAL A 50 3.89 1.14 -5.76
N ILE A 51 3.42 1.17 -4.52
CA ILE A 51 3.58 2.30 -3.61
C ILE A 51 4.76 2.00 -2.69
N PRO A 52 5.88 2.74 -2.80
CA PRO A 52 7.07 2.50 -2.01
C PRO A 52 6.98 3.18 -0.63
N ASN A 53 7.82 2.69 0.29
CA ASN A 53 8.20 3.37 1.53
C ASN A 53 7.04 3.76 2.46
N LEU A 54 6.01 2.91 2.57
CA LEU A 54 5.00 3.04 3.62
C LEU A 54 5.56 2.56 4.97
N LYS A 55 5.18 3.25 6.04
CA LYS A 55 5.53 2.84 7.39
C LYS A 55 4.63 1.72 7.86
N GLU A 56 5.13 0.85 8.75
CA GLU A 56 4.31 -0.18 9.39
C GLU A 56 3.09 0.42 10.11
N SER A 57 3.23 1.59 10.73
CA SER A 57 2.13 2.31 11.37
C SER A 57 1.06 2.85 10.40
N GLU A 58 1.36 2.92 9.11
CA GLU A 58 0.44 3.33 8.05
C GLU A 58 -0.32 2.13 7.46
N LEU A 59 -0.09 0.91 7.96
CA LEU A 59 -0.67 -0.33 7.47
C LEU A 59 -1.33 -1.13 8.59
N GLU A 60 -2.37 -1.89 8.26
CA GLU A 60 -3.05 -2.81 9.17
C GLU A 60 -3.26 -4.15 8.48
N LEU A 61 -2.71 -5.24 9.04
CA LEU A 61 -2.91 -6.58 8.46
C LEU A 61 -4.39 -6.96 8.43
N VAL A 62 -4.79 -7.67 7.37
CA VAL A 62 -6.16 -8.18 7.15
C VAL A 62 -6.21 -9.69 7.28
#